data_AF-A0A815QQ06-F1
#
_entry.id   AF-A0A815QQ06-F1
#
_cell.length_a   1.000
_cell.length_b   1.000
_cell.length_c   1.000
_cell.angle_alpha   90.00
_cell.angle_beta   90.00
_cell.angle_gamma   90.00
#
_symmetry.space_group_name_H-M   'P 1'
#
loop_
_entity.id
_entity.type
_entity.pdbx_description
1 polymer ?
#
loop_
_entity_poly.entity_id
_entity_poly.type
_entity_poly.pdbx_seq_one_letter_code
_entity_poly.pdbx_strand_id
1 'polypeptide(L)'
;MPSSTLVFDTSILPTDALSFYDDNFYQLVEKIAGLGEAKLLEVQGIRSVYSFFNIEDVFNILSFSCSAIKEIKKLICLEDDDKNYMVKPGCRSNIRYLYQLLYQKHEEHLKEITPKSKRNKQSQLHQSNSTTMNLLQDSSQNTSILSNHQQSTTTPNLMNILNHHGVLIHMLNEWFERNFRTIYILNGNLIENEDYKLLIAFNGTSEEACITCFCGVKVRLTRVRE
;
A
#
# COMPACT_ATOMS: atom_id res chain seq x y z
N MET A 1 32.64 10.42 3.11
CA MET A 1 31.90 10.76 4.34
C MET A 1 30.78 9.74 4.49
N PRO A 2 30.77 8.89 5.53
CA PRO A 2 29.61 8.05 5.81
C PRO A 2 28.43 8.95 6.19
N SER A 3 27.26 8.73 5.60
CA SER A 3 26.04 9.43 6.02
C SER A 3 25.62 8.88 7.38
N SER A 4 25.66 9.71 8.43
CA SER A 4 25.05 9.39 9.71
C SER A 4 23.54 9.29 9.53
N THR A 5 23.01 8.07 9.46
CA THR A 5 21.57 7.84 9.38
C THR A 5 20.94 8.33 10.67
N LEU A 6 20.19 9.44 10.60
CA LEU A 6 19.40 9.91 11.74
C LEU A 6 18.34 8.86 12.05
N VAL A 7 18.38 8.32 13.27
CA VAL A 7 17.36 7.41 13.80
C VAL A 7 16.31 8.26 14.50
N PHE A 8 15.06 8.15 14.05
CA PHE A 8 13.94 8.84 14.70
C PHE A 8 13.37 7.93 15.80
N ASP A 9 13.04 8.51 16.94
CA ASP A 9 12.37 7.79 18.03
C ASP A 9 10.87 7.74 17.74
N THR A 10 10.40 6.62 17.19
CA THR A 10 8.98 6.38 16.86
C THR A 10 8.14 5.98 18.07
N SER A 11 8.72 5.93 19.29
CA SER A 11 7.98 5.62 20.53
C SER A 11 7.10 6.78 21.01
N ILE A 12 7.38 8.01 20.57
CA ILE A 12 6.54 9.19 20.87
C ILE A 12 5.20 9.19 20.10
N LEU A 13 5.08 8.36 19.07
CA LEU A 13 3.86 8.20 18.29
C LEU A 13 2.91 7.18 18.95
N PRO A 14 1.59 7.44 18.97
CA PRO A 14 0.58 6.42 19.26
C PRO A 14 0.76 5.16 18.41
N THR A 15 0.43 4.00 18.96
CA THR A 15 0.52 2.70 18.27
C THR A 15 -0.29 2.68 16.97
N ASP A 16 -1.43 3.37 16.96
CA ASP A 16 -2.42 3.49 15.91
C ASP A 16 -2.27 4.76 15.04
N ALA A 17 -1.19 5.55 15.22
CA ALA A 17 -0.97 6.82 14.53
C ALA A 17 -1.09 6.76 12.99
N LEU A 18 -0.76 5.62 12.37
CA LEU A 18 -0.88 5.39 10.93
C LEU A 18 -2.33 5.25 10.43
N SER A 19 -3.29 5.02 11.33
CA SER A 19 -4.72 4.91 11.02
C SER A 19 -5.50 6.20 11.31
N PHE A 20 -4.83 7.24 11.82
CA PHE A 20 -5.48 8.51 12.13
C PHE A 20 -6.00 9.21 10.88
N TYR A 21 -7.23 9.73 11.01
CA TYR A 21 -7.97 10.46 10.01
C TYR A 21 -8.63 11.69 10.67
N ASP A 22 -8.86 12.76 9.91
CA ASP A 22 -9.51 14.00 10.36
C ASP A 22 -8.90 14.58 11.65
N ASP A 23 -9.73 14.91 12.64
CA ASP A 23 -9.34 15.61 13.87
C ASP A 23 -8.23 14.88 14.62
N ASN A 24 -8.21 13.54 14.60
CA ASN A 24 -7.14 12.75 15.22
C ASN A 24 -5.80 12.95 14.49
N PHE A 25 -5.81 13.07 13.16
CA PHE A 25 -4.63 13.38 12.37
C PHE A 25 -4.17 14.83 12.65
N TYR A 26 -5.07 15.81 12.66
CA TYR A 26 -4.71 17.20 12.94
C TYR A 26 -4.20 17.41 14.36
N GLN A 27 -4.78 16.76 15.38
CA GLN A 27 -4.27 16.77 16.75
C GLN A 27 -2.87 16.16 16.87
N LEU A 28 -2.57 15.09 16.11
CA LEU A 28 -1.23 14.50 16.04
C LEU A 28 -0.23 15.47 15.41
N VAL A 29 -0.61 16.14 14.31
CA VAL A 29 0.22 17.17 13.66
C VAL A 29 0.45 18.35 14.60
N GLU A 30 -0.58 18.85 15.29
CA GLU A 30 -0.47 19.96 16.23
C GLU A 30 0.49 19.63 17.38
N LYS A 31 0.39 18.43 17.94
CA LYS A 31 1.24 17.95 19.05
C LYS A 31 2.72 17.83 18.68
N ILE A 32 3.04 17.50 17.42
CA ILE A 32 4.41 17.18 16.98
C ILE A 32 5.05 18.33 16.19
N ALA A 33 4.31 18.92 15.26
CA ALA A 33 4.80 19.93 14.33
C ALA A 33 4.33 21.35 14.69
N GLY A 34 3.16 21.50 15.31
CA GLY A 34 2.59 22.78 15.76
C GLY A 34 1.22 23.11 15.15
N LEU A 35 0.52 24.05 15.78
CA LEU A 35 -0.83 24.48 15.36
C LEU A 35 -0.87 25.07 13.95
N GLY A 36 0.17 25.81 13.55
CA GLY A 36 0.23 26.43 12.21
C GLY A 36 0.37 25.38 11.11
N GLU A 37 1.13 24.33 11.39
CA GLU A 37 1.37 23.15 10.55
C GLU A 37 0.09 22.30 10.44
N ALA A 38 -0.62 22.07 11.55
CA ALA A 38 -1.91 21.38 11.54
C ALA A 38 -2.95 22.12 10.68
N LYS A 39 -3.10 23.43 10.90
CA LYS A 39 -4.03 24.28 10.14
C LYS A 39 -3.64 24.40 8.66
N LEU A 40 -2.35 24.34 8.33
CA LEU A 40 -1.87 24.29 6.94
C LEU A 40 -2.29 23.00 6.22
N LEU A 41 -2.25 21.84 6.89
CA LEU A 41 -2.71 20.56 6.33
C LEU A 41 -4.25 20.52 6.21
N GLU A 42 -4.96 21.06 7.21
CA GLU A 42 -6.43 21.14 7.23
C GLU A 42 -6.99 21.96 6.06
N VAL A 43 -6.43 23.15 5.80
CA VAL A 43 -6.85 24.00 4.67
C VAL A 43 -6.54 23.35 3.31
N GLN A 44 -5.59 22.41 3.24
CA GLN A 44 -5.30 21.62 2.04
C GLN A 44 -6.18 20.38 1.88
N GLY A 45 -7.00 20.03 2.88
CA GLY A 45 -7.74 18.77 2.88
C GLY A 45 -6.85 17.53 3.02
N ILE A 46 -5.64 17.67 3.58
CA ILE A 46 -4.73 16.56 3.87
C ILE A 46 -5.18 15.93 5.19
N ARG A 47 -6.04 14.91 5.09
CA ARG A 47 -6.84 14.38 6.21
C ARG A 47 -6.25 13.13 6.88
N SER A 48 -5.11 12.61 6.41
CA SER A 48 -4.49 11.37 6.92
C SER A 48 -2.99 11.27 6.63
N VAL A 49 -2.31 10.37 7.33
CA VAL A 49 -0.89 10.04 7.12
C VAL A 49 -0.60 9.63 5.67
N TYR A 50 -1.45 8.79 5.06
CA TYR A 50 -1.27 8.37 3.67
C TYR A 50 -1.46 9.51 2.68
N SER A 51 -2.46 10.38 2.90
CA SER A 51 -2.61 11.57 2.06
C SER A 51 -1.42 12.53 2.19
N PHE A 52 -0.84 12.64 3.38
CA PHE A 52 0.33 13.48 3.66
C PHE A 52 1.61 12.97 2.98
N PHE A 53 1.80 11.64 2.86
CA PHE A 53 2.94 11.07 2.13
C PHE A 53 2.91 11.36 0.62
N ASN A 54 1.74 11.63 0.05
CA ASN A 54 1.58 11.85 -1.40
C ASN A 54 1.66 13.33 -1.81
N ILE A 55 2.07 14.24 -0.92
CA ILE A 55 2.19 15.68 -1.20
C ILE A 55 3.64 16.06 -1.49
N GLU A 56 3.89 16.62 -2.68
CA GLU A 56 5.22 17.06 -3.11
C GLU A 56 5.73 18.30 -2.34
N ASP A 57 4.92 19.37 -2.24
CA ASP A 57 5.22 20.55 -1.43
C ASP A 57 3.98 21.09 -0.70
N VAL A 58 3.94 20.81 0.60
CA VAL A 58 2.92 21.25 1.57
C VAL A 58 2.81 22.77 1.67
N PHE A 59 3.84 23.53 1.27
CA PHE A 59 3.85 24.99 1.36
C PHE A 59 3.41 25.68 0.06
N ASN A 60 3.21 24.94 -1.04
CA ASN A 60 2.83 25.51 -2.34
C ASN A 60 1.48 26.28 -2.28
N ILE A 61 0.54 25.84 -1.43
CA ILE A 61 -0.75 26.52 -1.24
C ILE A 61 -0.61 27.97 -0.74
N LEU A 62 0.53 28.36 -0.16
CA LEU A 62 0.78 29.72 0.28
C LEU A 62 0.99 30.71 -0.88
N SER A 63 1.15 30.24 -2.13
CA SER A 63 1.12 31.10 -3.31
C SER A 63 -0.26 31.74 -3.54
N PHE A 64 -1.35 31.09 -3.10
CA PHE A 64 -2.70 31.58 -3.32
C PHE A 64 -3.09 32.76 -2.42
N SER A 65 -4.09 33.52 -2.88
CA SER A 65 -4.60 34.74 -2.24
C SER A 65 -6.09 34.61 -1.89
N CYS A 66 -6.39 33.90 -0.80
CA CYS A 66 -7.74 33.80 -0.23
C CYS A 66 -7.75 34.11 1.28
N SER A 67 -8.92 34.26 1.89
CA SER A 67 -9.07 34.58 3.32
C SER A 67 -8.44 33.53 4.24
N ALA A 68 -8.76 32.24 4.02
CA ALA A 68 -8.22 31.14 4.82
C ALA A 68 -6.67 31.14 4.81
N ILE A 69 -6.04 31.30 3.65
CA ILE A 69 -4.57 31.33 3.51
C ILE A 69 -3.93 32.56 4.16
N LYS A 70 -4.64 33.71 4.28
CA LYS A 70 -4.13 34.87 5.04
C LYS A 70 -3.99 34.57 6.53
N GLU A 71 -4.88 33.75 7.11
CA GLU A 71 -4.79 33.35 8.51
C GLU A 71 -3.63 32.37 8.73
N ILE A 72 -3.47 31.39 7.84
CA ILE A 72 -2.32 30.47 7.86
C ILE A 72 -0.99 31.23 7.75
N LYS A 73 -0.87 32.18 6.80
CA LYS A 73 0.33 33.01 6.62
C LYS A 73 0.76 33.73 7.90
N LYS A 74 -0.18 34.25 8.70
CA LYS A 74 0.14 34.90 9.99
C LYS A 74 0.71 33.93 11.02
N LEU A 75 0.32 32.64 10.98
CA LEU A 75 0.83 31.61 11.87
C LEU A 75 2.24 31.15 11.47
N ILE A 76 2.46 30.82 10.20
CA ILE A 76 3.69 30.11 9.75
C ILE A 76 4.69 30.94 8.96
N CYS A 77 4.35 32.16 8.53
CA CYS A 77 5.26 33.04 7.81
C CYS A 77 5.75 34.22 8.67
N LEU A 78 6.84 34.82 8.22
CA LEU A 78 7.23 36.20 8.54
C LEU A 78 6.80 37.07 7.35
N GLU A 79 6.32 38.28 7.63
CA GLU A 79 6.03 39.32 6.64
C GLU A 79 7.20 40.31 6.65
N ASP A 80 7.73 40.68 5.47
CA ASP A 80 8.75 41.73 5.34
C ASP A 80 8.12 43.12 5.10
N ASP A 81 8.94 44.17 5.06
CA ASP A 81 8.48 45.55 4.88
C ASP A 81 7.78 45.77 3.51
N ASP A 82 8.09 44.95 2.51
CA ASP A 82 7.49 44.93 1.18
C ASP A 82 6.20 44.08 1.10
N LYS A 83 5.79 43.46 2.23
CA LYS A 83 4.63 42.56 2.38
C LYS A 83 4.76 41.22 1.66
N ASN A 84 5.99 40.78 1.37
CA ASN A 84 6.24 39.40 0.98
C ASN A 84 6.16 38.48 2.21
N TYR A 85 5.77 37.23 1.99
CA TYR A 85 5.67 36.23 3.05
C TYR A 85 6.75 35.16 2.89
N MET A 86 7.63 35.05 3.88
CA MET A 86 8.63 33.97 3.98
C MET A 86 8.19 32.95 5.03
N VAL A 87 8.06 31.67 4.65
CA VAL A 87 7.78 30.59 5.61
C VAL A 87 8.90 30.50 6.65
N LYS A 88 8.54 30.50 7.94
CA LYS A 88 9.49 30.33 9.05
C LYS A 88 10.29 29.03 8.86
N PRO A 89 11.64 29.05 8.91
CA PRO A 89 12.45 27.84 8.73
C PRO A 89 12.08 26.70 9.70
N GLY A 90 11.65 27.03 10.92
CA GLY A 90 11.13 26.07 11.89
C GLY A 90 9.94 25.26 11.35
N CYS A 91 8.96 25.90 10.70
CA CYS A 91 7.78 25.22 10.17
C CYS A 91 8.14 24.21 9.06
N ARG A 92 9.10 24.55 8.19
CA ARG A 92 9.63 23.62 7.17
C ARG A 92 10.33 22.42 7.82
N SER A 93 11.13 22.66 8.86
CA SER A 93 11.79 21.59 9.62
C SER A 93 10.79 20.70 10.37
N ASN A 94 9.74 21.27 10.95
CA ASN A 94 8.71 20.56 11.70
C ASN A 94 7.89 19.62 10.81
N ILE A 95 7.41 20.11 9.66
CA ILE A 95 6.73 19.28 8.63
C ILE A 95 7.63 18.15 8.15
N ARG A 96 8.91 18.44 7.85
CA ARG A 96 9.88 17.44 7.41
C ARG A 96 10.15 16.39 8.49
N TYR A 97 10.31 16.81 9.74
CA TYR A 97 10.51 15.93 10.88
C TYR A 97 9.31 14.99 11.07
N LEU A 98 8.09 15.53 11.06
CA LEU A 98 6.85 14.75 11.15
C LEU A 98 6.74 13.72 10.01
N TYR A 99 7.04 14.12 8.77
CA TYR A 99 7.06 13.21 7.63
C TYR A 99 8.01 12.03 7.87
N GLN A 100 9.27 12.32 8.23
CA GLN A 100 10.30 11.30 8.45
C GLN A 100 9.95 10.36 9.62
N LEU A 101 9.39 10.90 10.70
CA LEU A 101 8.93 10.16 11.87
C LEU A 101 7.77 9.20 11.54
N LEU A 102 6.75 9.68 10.83
CA LEU A 102 5.63 8.87 10.36
C LEU A 102 6.07 7.81 9.34
N TYR A 103 6.98 8.16 8.44
CA TYR A 103 7.51 7.24 7.44
C TYR A 103 8.32 6.10 8.08
N GLN A 104 9.14 6.39 9.10
CA GLN A 104 9.84 5.35 9.86
C GLN A 104 8.85 4.42 10.58
N LYS A 105 7.77 4.96 11.17
CA LYS A 105 6.71 4.16 11.80
C LYS A 105 6.00 3.24 10.80
N HIS A 106 5.75 3.72 9.58
CA HIS A 106 5.18 2.93 8.49
C HIS A 106 6.11 1.77 8.10
N GLU A 107 7.40 2.05 7.96
CA GLU A 107 8.45 1.07 7.68
C GLU A 107 8.60 0.00 8.77
N GLU A 108 8.40 0.36 10.04
CA GLU A 108 8.36 -0.58 11.18
C GLU A 108 7.13 -1.51 11.08
N HIS A 109 5.95 -0.94 10.87
CA HIS A 109 4.68 -1.66 10.73
C HIS A 109 4.69 -2.65 9.54
N LEU A 110 5.29 -2.28 8.40
CA LEU A 110 5.45 -3.20 7.25
C LEU A 110 6.34 -4.41 7.59
N LYS A 111 7.37 -4.23 8.43
CA LYS A 111 8.28 -5.31 8.86
C LYS A 111 7.63 -6.27 9.87
N GLU A 112 6.62 -5.80 10.60
CA GLU A 112 5.81 -6.63 11.51
C GLU A 112 4.78 -7.45 10.73
N ILE A 113 4.08 -6.85 9.77
CA ILE A 113 3.05 -7.52 8.96
C ILE A 113 3.66 -8.52 7.98
N THR A 114 4.82 -8.22 7.38
CA THR A 114 5.46 -9.11 6.41
C THR A 114 5.86 -10.40 7.10
N PRO A 115 5.19 -11.54 6.81
CA PRO A 115 5.48 -12.78 7.51
C PRO A 115 6.92 -13.16 7.20
N LYS A 116 7.76 -13.23 8.24
CA LYS A 116 9.15 -13.70 8.13
C LYS A 116 9.11 -15.13 7.60
N SER A 117 9.21 -15.26 6.29
CA SER A 117 9.28 -16.54 5.59
C SER A 117 10.51 -17.24 6.11
N LYS A 118 10.29 -18.10 7.12
CA LYS A 118 11.29 -19.02 7.64
C LYS A 118 11.55 -20.01 6.53
N ARG A 119 12.43 -19.60 5.61
CA ARG A 119 13.02 -20.44 4.58
C ARG A 119 13.72 -21.58 5.31
N ASN A 120 12.99 -22.67 5.52
CA ASN A 120 13.51 -23.90 6.11
C ASN A 120 14.70 -24.31 5.26
N LYS A 121 15.91 -23.98 5.73
CA LYS A 121 17.15 -24.59 5.26
C LYS A 121 17.16 -26.00 5.80
N GLN A 122 16.33 -26.86 5.20
CA GLN A 122 16.42 -28.30 5.34
C GLN A 122 17.74 -28.70 4.68
N SER A 123 18.81 -28.65 5.46
CA SER A 123 20.13 -29.10 5.06
C SER A 123 20.07 -30.61 4.86
N GLN A 124 19.85 -31.05 3.62
CA GLN A 124 20.08 -32.44 3.23
C GLN A 124 21.56 -32.74 3.38
N LEU A 125 21.91 -33.28 4.54
CA LEU A 125 23.25 -33.76 4.86
C LEU A 125 23.38 -35.20 4.34
N HIS A 126 23.40 -35.35 3.01
CA HIS A 126 23.71 -36.64 2.39
C HIS A 126 25.22 -36.91 2.50
N GLN A 127 25.59 -37.65 3.55
CA GLN A 127 26.87 -38.35 3.57
C GLN A 127 26.78 -39.58 2.66
N SER A 128 27.48 -39.52 1.53
CA SER A 128 27.64 -40.66 0.63
C SER A 128 28.85 -41.50 1.05
N ASN A 129 28.62 -42.56 1.84
CA ASN A 129 29.61 -43.61 2.05
C ASN A 129 29.21 -44.87 1.23
N SER A 130 30.11 -45.31 0.37
CA SER A 130 29.99 -46.51 -0.46
C SER A 130 30.57 -47.75 0.24
N THR A 131 29.91 -48.93 0.11
CA THR A 131 30.45 -50.33 0.11
C THR A 131 29.33 -51.37 0.35
N THR A 132 29.26 -52.61 -0.19
CA THR A 132 29.68 -53.23 -1.47
C THR A 132 29.02 -54.63 -1.61
N MET A 133 28.29 -54.88 -2.71
CA MET A 133 27.92 -56.20 -3.32
C MET A 133 26.96 -57.22 -2.65
N ASN A 134 26.37 -58.03 -3.57
CA ASN A 134 25.76 -59.37 -3.45
C ASN A 134 24.30 -59.49 -2.95
N LEU A 135 23.46 -60.42 -3.45
CA LEU A 135 23.42 -61.23 -4.69
C LEU A 135 22.02 -61.90 -4.79
N LEU A 136 21.63 -62.41 -5.97
CA LEU A 136 20.44 -63.25 -6.28
C LEU A 136 19.08 -62.50 -6.22
N GLN A 137 18.33 -62.32 -7.30
CA GLN A 137 17.74 -63.28 -8.27
C GLN A 137 16.51 -63.99 -7.69
N ASP A 138 15.30 -63.56 -8.10
CA ASP A 138 14.49 -64.41 -8.99
C ASP A 138 13.47 -63.62 -9.83
N SER A 139 12.83 -64.33 -10.77
CA SER A 139 12.11 -63.82 -11.93
C SER A 139 10.59 -63.86 -11.75
N SER A 140 9.85 -62.96 -12.43
CA SER A 140 8.81 -63.36 -13.40
C SER A 140 7.92 -62.20 -13.89
N GLN A 141 7.99 -61.96 -15.20
CA GLN A 141 6.86 -61.83 -16.13
C GLN A 141 5.72 -60.79 -15.91
N ASN A 142 5.71 -59.85 -16.87
CA ASN A 142 4.61 -59.60 -17.83
C ASN A 142 3.70 -58.37 -17.71
N THR A 143 3.40 -57.88 -18.93
CA THR A 143 2.25 -57.07 -19.36
C THR A 143 2.08 -55.66 -18.80
N SER A 144 2.64 -54.71 -19.55
CA SER A 144 1.88 -53.64 -20.23
C SER A 144 0.54 -53.18 -19.63
N ILE A 145 0.43 -51.89 -19.34
CA ILE A 145 -0.44 -50.97 -20.11
C ILE A 145 0.02 -49.53 -19.89
N LEU A 146 0.09 -48.75 -20.97
CA LEU A 146 0.26 -47.29 -20.90
C LEU A 146 -0.98 -46.67 -20.24
N SER A 147 -0.78 -45.92 -19.16
CA SER A 147 -1.69 -44.84 -18.76
C SER A 147 -0.90 -43.54 -18.69
N ASN A 148 -0.58 -43.01 -19.85
CA ASN A 148 -0.13 -41.62 -19.99
C ASN A 148 -1.34 -40.73 -19.67
N HIS A 149 -1.63 -40.52 -18.38
CA HIS A 149 -2.56 -39.48 -17.98
C HIS A 149 -1.85 -38.13 -18.08
N GLN A 150 -1.66 -37.68 -19.33
CA GLN A 150 -1.50 -36.27 -19.62
C GLN A 150 -2.76 -35.59 -19.11
N GLN A 151 -2.68 -35.04 -17.90
CA GLN A 151 -3.52 -33.92 -17.53
C GLN A 151 -3.16 -32.80 -18.49
N SER A 152 -3.90 -32.73 -19.59
CA SER A 152 -4.02 -31.53 -20.39
C SER A 152 -4.52 -30.44 -19.46
N THR A 153 -3.57 -29.68 -18.91
CA THR A 153 -3.83 -28.34 -18.40
C THR A 153 -4.34 -27.54 -19.58
N THR A 154 -5.66 -27.58 -19.79
CA THR A 154 -6.39 -26.63 -20.59
C THR A 154 -6.06 -25.27 -20.00
N THR A 155 -5.13 -24.57 -20.64
CA THR A 155 -4.84 -23.18 -20.35
C THR A 155 -6.19 -22.46 -20.39
N PRO A 156 -6.66 -21.90 -19.25
CA PRO A 156 -8.00 -21.33 -19.19
C PRO A 156 -8.08 -20.24 -20.26
N ASN A 157 -9.08 -20.35 -21.11
CA ASN A 157 -9.12 -19.72 -22.43
C ASN A 157 -8.84 -18.21 -22.30
N LEU A 158 -7.61 -17.80 -22.66
CA LEU A 158 -7.03 -16.52 -22.23
C LEU A 158 -7.86 -15.31 -22.72
N MET A 159 -8.47 -15.46 -23.89
CA MET A 159 -9.43 -14.52 -24.48
C MET A 159 -10.65 -14.26 -23.58
N ASN A 160 -11.14 -15.27 -22.86
CA ASN A 160 -12.30 -15.11 -21.97
C ASN A 160 -11.92 -14.31 -20.72
N ILE A 161 -10.70 -14.53 -20.19
CA ILE A 161 -10.19 -13.82 -19.00
C ILE A 161 -10.04 -12.33 -19.28
N LEU A 162 -9.49 -11.95 -20.45
CA LEU A 162 -9.32 -10.56 -20.86
C LEU A 162 -10.67 -9.82 -20.99
N ASN A 163 -11.69 -10.49 -21.54
CA ASN A 163 -13.04 -9.93 -21.62
C ASN A 163 -13.67 -9.71 -20.24
N HIS A 164 -13.48 -10.65 -19.30
CA HIS A 164 -13.98 -10.51 -17.93
C HIS A 164 -13.23 -9.41 -17.13
N HIS A 165 -11.93 -9.25 -17.36
CA HIS A 165 -11.12 -8.19 -16.72
C HIS A 165 -11.60 -6.80 -17.13
N GLY A 166 -11.79 -6.55 -18.44
CA GLY A 166 -12.34 -5.28 -18.93
C GLY A 166 -13.75 -4.95 -18.39
N VAL A 167 -14.62 -5.96 -18.29
CA VAL A 167 -15.98 -5.78 -17.71
C VAL A 167 -15.89 -5.45 -16.22
N LEU A 168 -15.01 -6.11 -15.45
CA LEU A 168 -14.87 -5.83 -14.02
C LEU A 168 -14.27 -4.45 -13.75
N ILE A 169 -13.29 -3.99 -14.53
CA ILE A 169 -12.77 -2.61 -14.47
C ILE A 169 -13.89 -1.62 -14.80
N HIS A 170 -14.67 -1.87 -15.85
CA HIS A 170 -15.79 -1.00 -16.20
C HIS A 170 -16.84 -0.93 -15.08
N MET A 171 -17.21 -2.06 -14.47
CA MET A 171 -18.13 -2.10 -13.33
C MET A 171 -17.57 -1.41 -12.08
N LEU A 172 -16.25 -1.52 -11.83
CA LEU A 172 -15.60 -0.82 -10.72
C LEU A 172 -15.62 0.69 -10.92
N ASN A 173 -15.31 1.16 -12.12
CA ASN A 173 -15.36 2.57 -12.47
C ASN A 173 -16.81 3.10 -12.47
N GLU A 174 -17.79 2.35 -12.99
CA GLU A 174 -19.21 2.69 -12.87
C GLU A 174 -19.68 2.78 -11.41
N TRP A 175 -19.29 1.83 -10.56
CA TRP A 175 -19.63 1.85 -9.15
C TRP A 175 -18.97 3.04 -8.45
N PHE A 176 -17.71 3.32 -8.77
CA PHE A 176 -16.98 4.47 -8.24
C PHE A 176 -17.64 5.79 -8.64
N GLU A 177 -17.93 6.00 -9.92
CA GLU A 177 -18.65 7.18 -10.43
C GLU A 177 -20.05 7.37 -9.81
N ARG A 178 -20.74 6.28 -9.47
CA ARG A 178 -22.04 6.35 -8.78
C ARG A 178 -21.92 6.64 -7.29
N ASN A 179 -20.77 6.38 -6.66
CA ASN A 179 -20.57 6.48 -5.22
C ASN A 179 -19.50 7.51 -4.78
N PHE A 180 -18.75 8.16 -5.68
CA PHE A 180 -17.61 9.02 -5.31
C PHE A 180 -18.02 10.16 -4.36
N ARG A 181 -19.21 10.73 -4.55
CA ARG A 181 -19.80 11.76 -3.68
C ARG A 181 -20.01 11.28 -2.25
N THR A 182 -20.22 9.98 -2.05
CA THR A 182 -20.40 9.32 -0.76
C THR A 182 -19.05 8.90 -0.15
N ILE A 183 -18.02 8.72 -0.97
CA ILE A 183 -16.70 8.17 -0.57
C ILE A 183 -15.66 9.29 -0.31
N TYR A 184 -15.97 10.55 -0.61
CA TYR A 184 -15.13 11.73 -0.30
C TYR A 184 -13.69 11.69 -0.88
N ILE A 185 -13.48 10.99 -2.00
CA ILE A 185 -12.19 11.01 -2.71
C ILE A 185 -12.12 12.25 -3.60
N LEU A 186 -11.06 13.04 -3.43
CA LEU A 186 -10.94 14.41 -3.94
C LEU A 186 -10.61 14.52 -5.44
N ASN A 187 -10.08 13.46 -6.07
CA ASN A 187 -9.85 13.40 -7.51
C ASN A 187 -10.35 12.05 -8.05
N GLY A 188 -11.24 12.08 -9.04
CA GLY A 188 -11.96 10.91 -9.51
C GLY A 188 -11.27 10.19 -10.66
N ASN A 189 -10.51 9.15 -10.34
CA ASN A 189 -10.25 7.94 -11.16
C ASN A 189 -9.57 6.91 -10.25
N LEU A 190 -9.94 5.63 -10.35
CA LEU A 190 -9.18 4.54 -9.73
C LEU A 190 -8.23 3.93 -10.76
N ILE A 191 -6.93 4.00 -10.52
CA ILE A 191 -5.90 3.47 -11.42
C ILE A 191 -5.49 2.07 -10.95
N GLU A 192 -5.67 1.07 -11.83
CA GLU A 192 -5.26 -0.30 -11.54
C GLU A 192 -3.72 -0.39 -11.46
N ASN A 193 -3.24 -1.05 -10.40
CA ASN A 193 -1.85 -1.16 -9.96
C ASN A 193 -1.26 0.06 -9.23
N GLU A 194 -2.00 1.17 -9.12
CA GLU A 194 -1.63 2.33 -8.28
C GLU A 194 -2.54 2.43 -7.04
N ASP A 195 -3.86 2.43 -7.22
CA ASP A 195 -4.84 2.50 -6.11
C ASP A 195 -5.29 1.11 -5.63
N TYR A 196 -5.41 0.16 -6.56
CA TYR A 196 -5.89 -1.19 -6.29
C TYR A 196 -5.24 -2.24 -7.20
N LYS A 197 -5.32 -3.52 -6.82
CA LYS A 197 -4.96 -4.66 -7.67
C LYS A 197 -6.16 -5.59 -7.82
N LEU A 198 -6.55 -5.89 -9.05
CA LEU A 198 -7.58 -6.87 -9.37
C LEU A 198 -6.94 -8.21 -9.72
N LEU A 199 -7.32 -9.26 -9.00
CA LEU A 199 -6.89 -10.64 -9.28
C LEU A 199 -8.12 -11.48 -9.58
N ILE A 200 -8.19 -12.03 -10.79
CA ILE A 200 -9.27 -12.94 -11.21
C ILE A 200 -8.75 -14.38 -11.15
N ALA A 201 -9.41 -15.23 -10.37
CA ALA A 201 -9.10 -16.64 -10.22
C ALA A 201 -10.27 -17.50 -10.70
N PHE A 202 -9.95 -18.54 -11.48
CA PHE A 202 -10.90 -19.54 -11.93
C PHE A 202 -10.65 -20.84 -11.16
N ASN A 203 -11.61 -21.26 -10.34
CA ASN A 203 -11.53 -22.52 -9.61
C ASN A 203 -12.55 -23.52 -10.16
N GLY A 204 -12.33 -23.94 -11.41
CA GLY A 204 -13.12 -24.94 -12.13
C GLY A 204 -14.56 -24.50 -12.46
N THR A 205 -15.42 -24.46 -11.44
CA THR A 205 -16.84 -24.10 -11.53
C THR A 205 -17.14 -22.66 -11.11
N SER A 206 -16.25 -22.04 -10.32
CA SER A 206 -16.43 -20.67 -9.80
C SER A 206 -15.44 -19.66 -10.40
N GLU A 207 -15.95 -18.45 -10.57
CA GLU A 207 -15.21 -17.24 -10.93
C GLU A 207 -15.13 -16.36 -9.67
N GLU A 208 -13.93 -16.16 -9.14
CA GLU A 208 -13.65 -15.22 -8.04
C GLU A 208 -12.81 -14.05 -8.55
N ALA A 209 -13.22 -12.83 -8.22
CA ALA A 209 -12.41 -11.64 -8.40
C ALA A 209 -12.07 -11.02 -7.04
N CYS A 210 -10.80 -10.72 -6.80
CA CYS A 210 -10.29 -10.15 -5.57
C CYS A 210 -9.69 -8.78 -5.86
N ILE A 211 -10.29 -7.73 -5.29
CA ILE A 211 -9.80 -6.36 -5.36
C ILE A 211 -9.04 -6.09 -4.07
N THR A 212 -7.75 -5.76 -4.17
CA THR A 212 -6.90 -5.40 -3.03
C THR A 212 -6.52 -3.94 -3.12
N CYS A 213 -7.00 -3.13 -2.17
CA CYS A 213 -6.53 -1.77 -1.93
C CYS A 213 -5.07 -1.80 -1.46
N PHE A 214 -4.24 -0.80 -1.81
CA PHE A 214 -2.90 -0.68 -1.23
C PHE A 214 -2.91 -0.42 0.29
N CYS A 215 -4.03 0.06 0.83
CA CYS A 215 -4.35 0.10 2.26
C CYS A 215 -4.55 -1.30 2.91
N GLY A 216 -4.42 -2.39 2.15
CA GLY A 216 -4.52 -3.78 2.64
C GLY A 216 -5.94 -4.35 2.69
N VAL A 217 -6.98 -3.51 2.54
CA VAL A 217 -8.39 -3.93 2.46
C VAL A 217 -8.61 -4.79 1.21
N LYS A 218 -9.33 -5.90 1.37
CA LYS A 218 -9.63 -6.86 0.30
C LYS A 218 -11.13 -7.05 0.15
N VAL A 219 -11.64 -6.84 -1.06
CA VAL A 219 -13.02 -7.13 -1.45
C VAL A 219 -12.99 -8.36 -2.35
N ARG A 220 -13.78 -9.39 -2.00
CA ARG A 220 -13.99 -10.55 -2.87
C ARG A 220 -15.36 -10.45 -3.52
N LEU A 221 -15.38 -10.66 -4.83
CA LEU A 221 -16.57 -10.80 -5.66
C LEU A 221 -16.64 -12.26 -6.11
N THR A 222 -17.73 -12.93 -5.78
CA THR A 222 -17.96 -14.33 -6.15
C THR A 222 -19.15 -14.41 -7.08
N ARG A 223 -18.98 -14.96 -8.29
CA ARG A 223 -20.10 -15.16 -9.21
C ARG A 223 -20.91 -16.38 -8.79
N VAL A 224 -22.11 -16.14 -8.28
CA VAL A 224 -23.13 -17.19 -8.12
C VAL A 224 -23.70 -17.48 -9.51
N ARG A 225 -23.73 -18.75 -9.91
CA ARG A 225 -24.48 -19.22 -11.08
C ARG A 225 -25.82 -19.76 -10.58
N GLU A 226 -26.91 -19.15 -11.05
CA GLU A 226 -28.27 -19.71 -10.98
C GLU A 226 -28.45 -20.76 -12.10
#